data_AF-A0A6D2KFY6-F1
#
_entry.id   AF-A0A6D2KFY6-F1
#
_cell.length_a   1.000
_cell.length_b   1.000
_cell.length_c   1.000
_cell.angle_alpha   90.00
_cell.angle_beta   90.00
_cell.angle_gamma   90.00
#
_symmetry.space_group_name_H-M   'P 1'
#
loop_
_entity.id
_entity.type
_entity.pdbx_description
1 polymer ?
#
loop_
_entity_poly.entity_id
_entity_poly.type
_entity_poly.pdbx_seq_one_letter_code
_entity_poly.pdbx_strand_id
1 'polypeptide(L)'
;MFASRLLQDLKKLLYLKLELTWNLFVGKLTLYKDVFPPALAPLLSFIGIPWKRLYRSHCLSCKASGSGRIKLPSKEDMMEDIKSFYATLEAQGVSKRYTHQMGITQFEYNDWLASQCGCSGTEEWRKEMYLATGVRKRAHPETYRDEWEDHHLVSQVYQDFSLYVSKDEIL
;
A
#
# COMPACT_ATOMS: atom_id res chain seq x y z
N MET A 1 25.36 -8.35 44.05
CA MET A 1 24.73 -9.37 43.17
C MET A 1 23.31 -9.01 42.70
N PHE A 2 22.47 -8.34 43.50
CA PHE A 2 21.05 -8.05 43.13
C PHE A 2 20.83 -7.10 41.94
N ALA A 3 21.59 -6.00 41.84
CA ALA A 3 21.38 -4.98 40.79
C ALA A 3 21.61 -5.50 39.36
N SER A 4 22.55 -6.43 39.17
CA SER A 4 22.82 -7.00 37.83
C SER A 4 21.68 -7.91 37.34
N ARG A 5 20.99 -8.57 38.28
CA ARG A 5 19.89 -9.48 37.99
C ARG A 5 18.65 -8.68 37.58
N LEU A 6 18.36 -7.61 38.31
CA LEU A 6 17.27 -6.68 37.99
C LEU A 6 17.45 -6.00 36.62
N LEU A 7 18.68 -5.63 36.27
CA LEU A 7 18.99 -5.05 34.96
C LEU A 7 18.85 -6.08 33.82
N GLN A 8 19.25 -7.34 34.05
CA GLN A 8 19.03 -8.42 33.10
C GLN A 8 17.54 -8.72 32.94
N ASP A 9 16.76 -8.72 34.02
CA ASP A 9 15.32 -8.94 33.98
C ASP A 9 14.59 -7.81 33.27
N LEU A 10 14.99 -6.55 33.47
CA LEU A 10 14.47 -5.39 32.73
C LEU A 10 14.83 -5.43 31.24
N LYS A 11 16.05 -5.84 30.88
CA LYS A 11 16.43 -6.06 29.47
C LYS A 11 15.65 -7.19 28.83
N LYS A 12 15.40 -8.29 29.58
CA LYS A 12 14.56 -9.40 29.14
C LYS A 12 13.11 -8.97 28.95
N LEU A 13 12.57 -8.15 29.85
CA LEU A 13 11.23 -7.58 29.74
C LEU A 13 11.11 -6.61 28.56
N LEU A 14 12.11 -5.76 28.34
CA LEU A 14 12.14 -4.85 27.19
C LEU A 14 12.26 -5.64 25.88
N TYR A 15 13.11 -6.66 25.84
CA TYR A 15 13.26 -7.56 24.69
C TYR A 15 11.99 -8.36 24.44
N LEU A 16 11.37 -8.96 25.46
CA LEU A 16 10.08 -9.66 25.34
C LEU A 16 8.97 -8.71 24.93
N LYS A 17 8.98 -7.45 25.39
CA LYS A 17 8.01 -6.42 24.97
C LYS A 17 8.27 -6.01 23.52
N LEU A 18 9.53 -5.91 23.09
CA LEU A 18 9.94 -5.66 21.70
C LEU A 18 9.66 -6.85 20.78
N GLU A 19 9.79 -8.09 21.26
CA GLU A 19 9.58 -9.33 20.52
C GLU A 19 8.09 -9.68 20.45
N LEU A 20 7.32 -9.43 21.52
CA LEU A 20 5.87 -9.42 21.48
C LEU A 20 5.36 -8.33 20.54
N THR A 21 5.90 -7.11 20.61
CA THR A 21 5.53 -6.05 19.66
C THR A 21 5.98 -6.38 18.23
N TRP A 22 7.12 -7.04 18.02
CA TRP A 22 7.60 -7.48 16.70
C TRP A 22 6.72 -8.61 16.11
N ASN A 23 6.37 -9.61 16.91
CA ASN A 23 5.45 -10.68 16.52
C ASN A 23 4.00 -10.18 16.37
N LEU A 24 3.62 -9.09 17.07
CA LEU A 24 2.41 -8.31 16.81
C LEU A 24 2.54 -7.48 15.51
N PHE A 25 3.73 -7.03 15.12
CA PHE A 25 3.92 -6.15 13.96
C PHE A 25 3.81 -6.87 12.62
N VAL A 26 4.25 -8.14 12.53
CA VAL A 26 4.24 -8.88 11.26
C VAL A 26 2.90 -9.59 10.97
N GLY A 27 2.03 -9.75 11.98
CA GLY A 27 0.73 -10.42 11.82
C GLY A 27 -0.48 -9.74 12.46
N LYS A 28 -0.32 -8.56 13.08
CA LYS A 28 -1.37 -7.90 13.87
C LYS A 28 -1.26 -6.37 13.92
N LEU A 29 -0.45 -5.75 13.05
CA LEU A 29 -0.46 -4.28 12.94
C LEU A 29 -1.79 -3.86 12.29
N THR A 30 -2.71 -3.35 13.11
CA THR A 30 -4.00 -2.85 12.65
C THR A 30 -3.80 -1.47 12.02
N LEU A 31 -3.66 -1.46 10.69
CA LEU A 31 -3.55 -0.23 9.91
C LEU A 31 -4.86 0.03 9.17
N TYR A 32 -5.42 1.21 9.37
CA TYR A 32 -6.50 1.72 8.53
C TYR A 32 -5.93 1.99 7.13
N LYS A 33 -6.53 1.32 6.13
CA LYS A 33 -6.13 1.38 4.72
C LYS A 33 -4.61 1.22 4.50
N ASP A 34 -3.97 0.34 5.28
CA ASP A 34 -2.52 0.07 5.24
C ASP A 34 -1.61 1.30 5.45
N VAL A 35 -2.14 2.40 5.99
CA VAL A 35 -1.40 3.65 6.19
C VAL A 35 -1.41 4.08 7.66
N PHE A 36 -2.58 4.11 8.31
CA PHE A 36 -2.73 4.79 9.59
C PHE A 36 -2.98 3.83 10.75
N PRO A 37 -2.14 3.79 11.79
CA PRO A 37 -2.50 3.18 13.07
C PRO A 37 -3.59 4.02 13.77
N PRO A 38 -4.80 3.50 14.04
CA PRO A 38 -5.92 4.31 14.52
C PRO A 38 -5.66 5.08 15.82
N ALA A 39 -4.79 4.57 16.69
CA ALA A 39 -4.46 5.22 17.96
C ALA A 39 -3.50 6.42 17.82
N LEU A 40 -2.77 6.51 16.71
CA LEU A 40 -1.74 7.54 16.49
C LEU A 40 -2.02 8.35 15.21
N ALA A 41 -3.14 8.12 14.53
CA ALA A 41 -3.50 8.87 13.35
C ALA A 41 -3.98 10.30 13.74
N PRO A 42 -3.65 11.35 12.97
CA PRO A 42 -2.81 11.35 11.77
C PRO A 42 -1.29 11.48 12.06
N LEU A 43 -0.85 11.54 13.32
CA LEU A 43 0.54 11.83 13.72
C LEU A 43 1.57 10.80 13.22
N LEU A 44 1.17 9.53 13.13
CA LEU A 44 1.99 8.46 12.59
C LEU A 44 1.31 7.84 11.37
N SER A 45 2.10 7.56 10.34
CA SER A 45 1.66 6.81 9.17
C SER A 45 2.78 5.91 8.67
N PHE A 46 2.41 4.84 7.98
CA PHE A 46 3.31 3.91 7.32
C PHE A 46 3.13 4.00 5.81
N ILE A 47 4.25 3.97 5.10
CA ILE A 47 4.26 4.06 3.65
C ILE A 47 4.91 2.79 3.12
N GLY A 48 4.25 2.16 2.16
CA GLY A 48 4.81 1.04 1.42
C GLY A 48 4.64 -0.33 2.07
N ILE A 49 3.75 -0.46 3.05
CA ILE A 49 3.36 -1.76 3.64
C ILE A 49 2.76 -2.72 2.59
N PRO A 50 1.87 -2.29 1.67
CA PRO A 50 1.32 -3.24 0.71
C PRO A 50 2.34 -3.68 -0.34
N TRP A 51 2.22 -4.93 -0.78
CA TRP A 51 3.09 -5.55 -1.80
C TRP A 51 2.27 -6.13 -2.96
N LYS A 52 2.95 -6.49 -4.06
CA LYS A 52 2.32 -6.77 -5.38
C LYS A 52 1.48 -5.58 -5.88
N ARG A 53 2.07 -4.39 -5.84
CA ARG A 53 1.48 -3.13 -6.29
C ARG A 53 2.46 -2.33 -7.15
N LEU A 54 1.92 -1.38 -7.90
CA LEU A 54 2.65 -0.40 -8.70
C LEU A 54 3.28 0.68 -7.80
N TYR A 55 4.33 1.32 -8.32
CA TYR A 55 5.03 2.39 -7.62
C TYR A 55 4.15 3.62 -7.34
N ARG A 56 3.16 3.91 -8.22
CA ARG A 56 2.20 5.03 -8.06
C ARG A 56 1.51 5.03 -6.69
N SER A 57 1.18 3.85 -6.16
CA SER A 57 0.60 3.70 -4.82
C SER A 57 1.49 4.30 -3.73
N HIS A 58 2.82 4.15 -3.85
CA HIS A 58 3.77 4.67 -2.88
C HIS A 58 3.73 6.20 -2.85
N CYS A 59 3.82 6.84 -4.02
CA CYS A 59 3.76 8.30 -4.14
C CYS A 59 2.45 8.87 -3.61
N LEU A 60 1.33 8.19 -3.89
CA LEU A 60 0.02 8.60 -3.39
C LEU A 60 -0.07 8.45 -1.87
N SER A 61 0.43 7.36 -1.27
CA SER A 61 0.49 7.21 0.19
C SER A 61 1.37 8.28 0.85
N CYS A 62 2.51 8.65 0.25
CA CYS A 62 3.35 9.75 0.73
C CYS A 62 2.61 11.09 0.71
N LYS A 63 1.94 11.41 -0.41
CA LYS A 63 1.16 12.64 -0.54
C LYS A 63 0.00 12.67 0.45
N ALA A 64 -0.70 11.56 0.57
CA ALA A 64 -1.84 11.44 1.47
C ALA A 64 -1.36 11.72 2.91
N SER A 65 -0.39 10.96 3.40
CA SER A 65 0.15 11.12 4.77
C SER A 65 0.75 12.51 5.05
N GLY A 66 1.51 13.06 4.10
CA GLY A 66 2.20 14.34 4.29
C GLY A 66 1.35 15.58 4.06
N SER A 67 0.20 15.46 3.38
CA SER A 67 -0.62 16.63 3.03
C SER A 67 -1.34 17.27 4.22
N GLY A 68 -1.59 16.51 5.30
CA GLY A 68 -2.51 16.90 6.37
C GLY A 68 -3.96 17.12 5.90
N ARG A 69 -4.28 16.79 4.64
CA ARG A 69 -5.59 17.03 4.00
C ARG A 69 -6.52 15.82 4.04
N ILE A 70 -6.02 14.65 4.43
CA ILE A 70 -6.87 13.47 4.57
C ILE A 70 -7.86 13.70 5.71
N LYS A 71 -9.14 13.63 5.38
CA LYS A 71 -10.20 13.54 6.38
C LYS A 71 -10.26 12.09 6.85
N LEU A 72 -9.55 11.80 7.93
CA LEU A 72 -9.65 10.49 8.57
C LEU A 72 -10.97 10.38 9.32
N PRO A 73 -11.62 9.19 9.30
CA PRO A 73 -12.79 8.94 10.11
C PRO A 73 -12.40 8.82 11.59
N SER A 74 -13.38 8.64 12.47
CA SER A 74 -13.10 8.49 13.91
C SER A 74 -12.24 7.25 14.17
N LYS A 75 -11.60 7.20 15.35
CA LYS A 75 -10.80 6.04 15.74
C LYS A 75 -11.64 4.76 15.77
N GLU A 76 -12.88 4.87 16.24
CA GLU A 76 -13.84 3.78 16.34
C GLU A 76 -14.21 3.27 14.95
N ASP A 77 -14.51 4.16 14.00
CA ASP A 77 -14.82 3.81 12.61
C ASP A 77 -13.62 3.17 11.90
N MET A 78 -12.41 3.71 12.10
CA MET A 78 -11.18 3.11 11.58
C MET A 78 -11.00 1.68 12.10
N MET A 79 -11.26 1.45 13.39
CA MET A 79 -11.17 0.13 14.00
C MET A 79 -12.26 -0.83 13.49
N GLU A 80 -13.46 -0.34 13.21
CA GLU A 80 -14.54 -1.13 12.62
C GLU A 80 -14.24 -1.55 11.17
N ASP A 81 -13.74 -0.62 10.33
CA ASP A 81 -13.30 -0.91 8.96
C ASP A 81 -12.20 -1.97 8.95
N ILE A 82 -11.21 -1.86 9.87
CA ILE A 82 -10.15 -2.86 10.02
C ILE A 82 -10.72 -4.23 10.42
N LYS A 83 -11.64 -4.28 11.39
CA LYS A 83 -12.29 -5.54 11.80
C LYS A 83 -13.04 -6.20 10.64
N SER A 84 -13.81 -5.40 9.89
CA SER A 84 -14.56 -5.85 8.71
C SER A 84 -13.63 -6.40 7.63
N PHE A 85 -12.50 -5.73 7.39
CA PHE A 85 -11.47 -6.19 6.46
C PHE A 85 -10.88 -7.55 6.87
N TYR A 86 -10.45 -7.70 8.13
CA TYR A 86 -9.92 -8.98 8.62
C TYR A 86 -10.96 -10.11 8.60
N ALA A 87 -12.23 -9.82 8.93
CA ALA A 87 -13.31 -10.80 8.84
C ALA A 87 -13.55 -11.26 7.40
N THR A 88 -13.42 -10.35 6.43
CA THR A 88 -13.51 -10.68 5.00
C THR A 88 -12.35 -11.59 4.57
N LEU A 89 -11.11 -11.29 4.99
CA LEU A 89 -9.95 -12.13 4.72
C LEU A 89 -10.11 -13.53 5.32
N GLU A 90 -10.60 -13.62 6.56
CA GLU A 90 -10.85 -14.89 7.25
C GLU A 90 -11.93 -15.71 6.54
N ALA A 91 -13.05 -15.09 6.16
CA ALA A 91 -14.12 -15.73 5.42
C ALA A 91 -13.66 -16.25 4.04
N GLN A 92 -12.72 -15.56 3.40
CA GLN A 92 -12.10 -15.98 2.14
C GLN A 92 -10.97 -17.01 2.32
N GLY A 93 -10.63 -17.39 3.56
CA GLY A 93 -9.52 -18.31 3.85
C GLY A 93 -8.13 -17.74 3.55
N VAL A 94 -8.01 -16.41 3.45
CA VAL A 94 -6.74 -15.74 3.15
C VAL A 94 -5.84 -15.79 4.37
N SER A 95 -4.65 -16.39 4.22
CA SER A 95 -3.65 -16.43 5.30
C SER A 95 -3.21 -15.02 5.70
N LYS A 96 -3.02 -14.78 7.00
CA LYS A 96 -2.58 -13.48 7.56
C LYS A 96 -1.30 -12.92 6.93
N ARG A 97 -0.41 -13.77 6.39
CA ARG A 97 0.78 -13.32 5.66
C ARG A 97 0.47 -12.54 4.37
N TYR A 98 -0.75 -12.68 3.86
CA TYR A 98 -1.24 -12.03 2.64
C TYR A 98 -2.11 -10.80 2.93
N THR A 99 -2.27 -10.38 4.19
CA THR A 99 -3.10 -9.23 4.59
C THR A 99 -2.78 -7.96 3.78
N HIS A 100 -1.50 -7.72 3.47
CA HIS A 100 -1.07 -6.54 2.73
C HIS A 100 -0.80 -6.81 1.24
N GLN A 101 -1.24 -7.94 0.70
CA GLN A 101 -1.11 -8.25 -0.73
C GLN A 101 -2.25 -7.59 -1.51
N MET A 102 -1.93 -6.68 -2.43
CA MET A 102 -2.95 -5.96 -3.20
C MET A 102 -3.31 -6.66 -4.52
N GLY A 103 -2.33 -6.96 -5.38
CA GLY A 103 -2.64 -7.57 -6.68
C GLY A 103 -3.50 -6.63 -7.55
N ILE A 104 -4.74 -7.00 -7.86
CA ILE A 104 -5.64 -6.18 -8.70
C ILE A 104 -6.34 -5.09 -7.89
N THR A 105 -6.62 -5.33 -6.60
CA THR A 105 -7.29 -4.36 -5.71
C THR A 105 -6.46 -3.09 -5.48
N GLN A 106 -5.17 -3.11 -5.89
CA GLN A 106 -4.31 -1.94 -5.85
C GLN A 106 -4.90 -0.73 -6.58
N PHE A 107 -5.72 -0.94 -7.62
CA PHE A 107 -6.25 0.17 -8.42
C PHE A 107 -7.33 0.92 -7.66
N GLU A 108 -8.25 0.20 -7.03
CA GLU A 108 -9.26 0.79 -6.13
C GLU A 108 -8.59 1.49 -4.94
N TYR A 109 -7.54 0.88 -4.38
CA TYR A 109 -6.74 1.49 -3.32
C TYR A 109 -6.06 2.80 -3.78
N ASN A 110 -5.48 2.81 -4.98
CA ASN A 110 -4.84 4.00 -5.56
C ASN A 110 -5.85 5.10 -5.84
N ASP A 111 -7.01 4.74 -6.38
CA ASP A 111 -8.07 5.68 -6.72
C ASP A 111 -8.65 6.30 -5.44
N TRP A 112 -8.80 5.50 -4.37
CA TRP A 112 -9.11 6.00 -3.04
C TRP A 112 -8.04 6.99 -2.54
N LEU A 113 -6.75 6.64 -2.55
CA LEU A 113 -5.68 7.55 -2.13
C LEU A 113 -5.63 8.84 -2.97
N ALA A 114 -5.83 8.72 -4.28
CA ALA A 114 -5.86 9.85 -5.20
C ALA A 114 -7.00 10.81 -4.84
N SER A 115 -8.19 10.29 -4.52
CA SER A 115 -9.32 11.11 -4.06
C SER A 115 -8.99 11.92 -2.79
N GLN A 116 -8.24 11.33 -1.84
CA GLN A 116 -7.82 12.02 -0.62
C GLN A 116 -6.81 13.15 -0.88
N CYS A 117 -6.05 13.05 -1.98
CA CYS A 117 -5.03 14.02 -2.37
C CYS A 117 -5.52 15.04 -3.41
N GLY A 118 -6.78 14.93 -3.88
CA GLY A 118 -7.25 15.70 -5.04
C GLY A 118 -6.49 15.37 -6.34
N CYS A 119 -5.92 14.17 -6.44
CA CYS A 119 -5.22 13.68 -7.63
C CYS A 119 -6.19 12.92 -8.53
N SER A 120 -5.86 12.80 -9.82
CA SER A 120 -6.58 11.95 -10.75
C SER A 120 -6.42 10.47 -10.40
N GLY A 121 -7.48 9.69 -10.67
CA GLY A 121 -7.47 8.24 -10.58
C GLY A 121 -6.42 7.61 -11.50
N THR A 122 -6.25 6.29 -11.38
CA THR A 122 -5.30 5.53 -12.21
C THR A 122 -5.82 5.45 -13.63
N GLU A 123 -4.96 5.76 -14.59
CA GLU A 123 -5.31 5.78 -16.01
C GLU A 123 -5.67 4.35 -16.49
N GLU A 124 -6.70 4.20 -17.32
CA GLU A 124 -7.19 2.87 -17.76
C GLU A 124 -6.12 2.10 -18.53
N TRP A 125 -5.39 2.76 -19.45
CA TRP A 125 -4.27 2.15 -20.16
C TRP A 125 -3.23 1.55 -19.22
N ARG A 126 -3.03 2.14 -18.03
CA ARG A 126 -2.07 1.65 -17.03
C ARG A 126 -2.58 0.40 -16.33
N LYS A 127 -3.89 0.33 -16.07
CA LYS A 127 -4.54 -0.87 -15.52
C LYS A 127 -4.42 -2.02 -16.51
N GLU A 128 -4.73 -1.76 -17.77
CA GLU A 128 -4.64 -2.74 -18.86
C GLU A 128 -3.20 -3.25 -19.06
N MET A 129 -2.21 -2.35 -19.13
CA MET A 129 -0.80 -2.72 -19.24
C MET A 129 -0.34 -3.62 -18.09
N TYR A 130 -0.73 -3.30 -16.85
CA TYR A 130 -0.38 -4.13 -15.68
C TYR A 130 -0.96 -5.54 -15.78
N LEU A 131 -2.24 -5.64 -16.19
CA LEU A 131 -2.92 -6.94 -16.35
C LEU A 131 -2.29 -7.76 -17.48
N ALA A 132 -2.08 -7.14 -18.65
CA ALA A 132 -1.45 -7.78 -19.81
C ALA A 132 -0.04 -8.28 -19.47
N THR A 133 0.78 -7.44 -18.84
CA THR A 133 2.11 -7.83 -18.35
C THR A 133 2.03 -8.99 -17.35
N GLY A 134 1.04 -8.97 -16.45
CA GLY A 134 0.82 -10.03 -15.47
C GLY A 134 0.47 -11.37 -16.12
N VAL A 135 -0.38 -11.37 -17.15
CA VAL A 135 -0.72 -12.58 -17.93
C VAL A 135 0.51 -13.09 -18.68
N ARG A 136 1.20 -12.20 -19.42
CA ARG A 136 2.39 -12.52 -20.20
C ARG A 136 3.51 -13.10 -19.35
N LYS A 137 3.79 -12.49 -18.20
CA LYS A 137 4.80 -12.98 -17.25
C LYS A 137 4.52 -14.40 -16.75
N ARG A 138 3.25 -14.79 -16.63
CA ARG A 138 2.86 -16.16 -16.23
C ARG A 138 2.99 -17.15 -17.39
N ALA A 139 2.63 -16.73 -18.60
CA ALA A 139 2.69 -17.58 -19.80
C ALA A 139 4.12 -17.77 -20.33
N HIS A 140 4.92 -16.70 -20.35
CA HIS A 140 6.24 -16.63 -20.98
C HIS A 140 7.26 -15.94 -20.05
N PRO A 141 7.59 -16.52 -18.88
CA PRO A 141 8.41 -15.86 -17.86
C PRO A 141 9.81 -15.45 -18.32
N GLU A 142 10.37 -16.12 -19.33
CA GLU A 142 11.69 -15.81 -19.89
C GLU A 142 11.66 -14.69 -20.93
N THR A 143 10.61 -14.59 -21.75
CA THR A 143 10.56 -13.65 -22.89
C THR A 143 9.60 -12.48 -22.70
N TYR A 144 8.80 -12.45 -21.63
CA TYR A 144 7.75 -11.43 -21.44
C TYR A 144 8.26 -9.97 -21.42
N ARG A 145 9.56 -9.76 -21.19
CA ARG A 145 10.18 -8.43 -21.17
C ARG A 145 10.59 -7.95 -22.57
N ASP A 146 10.77 -8.87 -23.50
CA ASP A 146 11.31 -8.61 -24.84
C ASP A 146 10.23 -8.72 -25.92
N GLU A 147 9.18 -9.53 -25.68
CA GLU A 147 8.13 -9.83 -26.66
C GLU A 147 6.76 -9.33 -26.19
N TRP A 148 6.19 -8.33 -26.86
CA TRP A 148 4.85 -7.83 -26.54
C TRP A 148 3.99 -7.35 -27.71
N GLU A 149 2.67 -7.54 -27.54
CA GLU A 149 1.63 -7.33 -28.58
C GLU A 149 0.72 -6.13 -28.27
N ASP A 150 0.83 -5.56 -27.06
CA ASP A 150 0.01 -4.47 -26.56
C ASP A 150 0.48 -3.09 -27.06
N HIS A 151 0.94 -3.01 -28.32
CA HIS A 151 1.41 -1.77 -28.96
C HIS A 151 0.35 -0.65 -28.95
N HIS A 152 -0.93 -1.00 -29.02
CA HIS A 152 -2.03 -0.03 -28.92
C HIS A 152 -2.07 0.69 -27.57
N LEU A 153 -1.70 0.02 -26.47
CA LEU A 153 -1.60 0.65 -25.14
C LEU A 153 -0.45 1.65 -25.12
N VAL A 154 0.68 1.30 -25.74
CA VAL A 154 1.85 2.19 -25.86
C VAL A 154 1.46 3.50 -26.57
N SER A 155 0.67 3.43 -27.63
CA SER A 155 0.14 4.61 -28.31
C SER A 155 -0.73 5.49 -27.40
N GLN A 156 -1.60 4.88 -26.57
CA GLN A 156 -2.40 5.64 -25.59
C GLN A 156 -1.52 6.33 -24.54
N VAL A 157 -0.44 5.68 -24.09
CA VAL A 157 0.53 6.29 -23.17
C VAL A 157 1.16 7.53 -23.78
N TYR A 158 1.61 7.46 -25.04
CA TYR A 158 2.22 8.61 -25.72
C TYR A 158 1.23 9.77 -25.88
N GLN A 159 -0.03 9.48 -26.19
CA GLN A 159 -1.08 10.49 -26.26
C GLN A 159 -1.29 11.18 -24.90
N ASP A 160 -1.41 10.41 -23.83
CA ASP A 160 -1.56 10.95 -22.46
C ASP A 160 -0.33 11.78 -22.05
N PHE A 161 0.89 11.28 -22.29
CA PHE A 161 2.13 11.97 -21.93
C PHE A 161 2.32 13.28 -22.69
N SER A 162 1.81 13.39 -23.93
CA SER A 162 1.89 14.63 -24.71
C SER A 162 1.19 15.82 -24.03
N LEU A 163 0.21 15.57 -23.15
CA LEU A 163 -0.51 16.59 -22.39
C LEU A 163 0.35 17.27 -21.32
N TYR A 164 1.47 16.66 -20.94
CA TYR A 164 2.38 17.15 -19.91
C TYR A 164 3.64 17.80 -20.51
N VAL A 165 4.04 17.41 -21.72
CA VAL A 165 5.24 17.95 -22.39
C VAL A 165 5.01 19.39 -22.91
N SER A 166 3.77 19.79 -23.21
CA SER A 166 3.46 21.12 -23.73
C SER A 166 3.30 22.22 -22.67
N LYS A 167 3.37 21.90 -21.38
CA LYS A 167 3.10 22.85 -20.27
C LYS A 167 4.34 23.46 -19.63
N ASP A 168 5.55 22.96 -19.93
CA ASP A 168 6.80 23.42 -19.30
C ASP A 168 7.64 24.38 -20.19
N GLU A 169 7.12 24.83 -21.34
CA GLU A 169 7.81 25.76 -22.26
C GLU A 169 7.23 27.19 -22.31
N ILE A 170 6.47 27.63 -21.29
CA ILE A 170 6.11 29.05 -21.15
C ILE A 170 6.34 29.52 -19.71
N LEU A 171 7.57 29.96 -19.45
CA LEU A 171 7.94 31.04 -18.53
C LEU A 171 9.12 31.82 -19.11
#